data_AF-A0A959CDA0-F1
#
_entry.id   AF-A0A959CDA0-F1
#
_cell.length_a   1.000
_cell.length_b   1.000
_cell.length_c   1.000
_cell.angle_alpha   90.00
_cell.angle_beta   90.00
_cell.angle_gamma   90.00
#
_symmetry.space_group_name_H-M   'P 1'
#
loop_
_entity.id
_entity.type
_entity.pdbx_description
1 polymer ?
#
loop_
_entity_poly.entity_id
_entity_poly.type
_entity_poly.pdbx_seq_one_letter_code
_entity_poly.pdbx_strand_id
1 'polypeptide(L)'
;VSPVGVMGMALSARADSTSMGVQFLFKNKIAPNPFIQMFYDMDVSWALVDVADVAESVYKAATLPNLHGKNYLITSESCRISDISLMLNGKEPAGKPSIGYSNALATKELGVQFKPASVPLGQWAQVMEEAAAS
;
A
#
# COMPACT_ATOMS: atom_id res chain seq x y z
N VAL A 1 -4.28 -12.26 9.83
CA VAL A 1 -3.22 -11.35 9.30
C VAL A 1 -3.59 -9.91 9.66
N SER A 2 -2.61 -9.01 9.77
CA SER A 2 -2.80 -7.60 10.11
C SER A 2 -2.08 -6.71 9.08
N PRO A 3 -2.79 -6.13 8.11
CA PRO A 3 -2.19 -5.24 7.12
C PRO A 3 -2.03 -3.80 7.62
N VAL A 4 -1.12 -3.06 6.98
CA VAL A 4 -0.93 -1.61 7.14
C VAL A 4 -1.70 -0.84 6.06
N GLY A 5 -1.25 0.35 5.62
CA GLY A 5 -1.86 1.07 4.51
C GLY A 5 -1.85 0.25 3.22
N VAL A 6 -2.99 -0.29 2.82
CA VAL A 6 -3.10 -1.15 1.64
C VAL A 6 -3.25 -0.29 0.38
N MET A 7 -2.34 -0.45 -0.57
CA MET A 7 -2.23 0.33 -1.80
C MET A 7 -2.09 -0.57 -3.03
N GLY A 8 -2.37 -0.05 -4.21
CA GLY A 8 -2.36 -0.76 -5.48
C GLY A 8 -3.72 -0.77 -6.15
N MET A 9 -3.81 -1.54 -7.24
CA MET A 9 -5.05 -1.72 -7.97
C MET A 9 -6.06 -2.53 -7.15
N ALA A 10 -7.33 -2.11 -7.18
CA ALA A 10 -8.39 -2.88 -6.59
C ALA A 10 -8.54 -4.24 -7.30
N LEU A 11 -8.61 -5.32 -6.52
CA LEU A 11 -8.86 -6.67 -7.04
C LEU A 11 -10.36 -6.98 -7.23
N SER A 12 -11.22 -5.97 -7.07
CA SER A 12 -12.67 -6.10 -7.24
C SER A 12 -13.22 -4.90 -8.00
N ALA A 13 -14.34 -5.09 -8.68
CA ALA A 13 -15.06 -4.02 -9.39
C ALA A 13 -15.93 -3.14 -8.47
N ARG A 14 -15.74 -3.20 -7.15
CA ARG A 14 -16.52 -2.40 -6.21
C ARG A 14 -16.08 -0.94 -6.27
N ALA A 15 -17.05 -0.04 -6.35
CA ALA A 15 -16.81 1.40 -6.45
C ALA A 15 -16.38 2.04 -5.10
N ASP A 16 -16.63 1.38 -3.97
CA ASP A 16 -16.42 1.89 -2.61
C ASP A 16 -15.03 1.55 -2.03
N SER A 17 -14.01 1.39 -2.89
CA SER A 17 -12.66 1.09 -2.42
C SER A 17 -11.99 2.30 -1.75
N THR A 18 -11.85 2.23 -0.43
CA THR A 18 -11.15 3.25 0.36
C THR A 18 -9.71 3.49 -0.10
N SER A 19 -8.96 2.43 -0.45
CA SER A 19 -7.56 2.58 -0.90
C SER A 19 -7.46 3.33 -2.22
N MET A 20 -8.36 3.05 -3.16
CA MET A 20 -8.43 3.79 -4.43
C MET A 20 -8.73 5.28 -4.20
N GLY A 21 -9.67 5.57 -3.29
CA GLY A 21 -9.98 6.95 -2.89
C GLY A 21 -8.79 7.65 -2.24
N VAL A 22 -8.12 7.02 -1.27
CA VAL A 22 -6.96 7.61 -0.59
C VAL A 22 -5.80 7.86 -1.56
N GLN A 23 -5.51 6.94 -2.48
CA GLN A 23 -4.49 7.15 -3.52
C GLN A 23 -4.84 8.34 -4.41
N PHE A 24 -6.12 8.48 -4.80
CA PHE A 24 -6.57 9.63 -5.56
C PHE A 24 -6.36 10.94 -4.81
N LEU A 25 -6.69 10.97 -3.51
CA LEU A 25 -6.44 12.14 -2.67
C LEU A 25 -4.95 12.47 -2.61
N PHE A 26 -4.09 11.47 -2.38
CA PHE A 26 -2.64 11.67 -2.26
C PHE A 26 -1.97 12.07 -3.57
N LYS A 27 -2.40 11.51 -4.72
CA LYS A 27 -1.95 11.94 -6.06
C LYS A 27 -2.22 13.44 -6.27
N ASN A 28 -3.42 13.89 -5.92
CA ASN A 28 -3.90 15.23 -6.20
C ASN A 28 -3.75 16.23 -5.04
N LYS A 29 -3.21 15.79 -3.90
CA LYS A 29 -3.08 16.57 -2.65
C LYS A 29 -4.41 17.18 -2.18
N ILE A 30 -5.49 16.42 -2.27
CA ILE A 30 -6.83 16.83 -1.85
C ILE A 30 -7.04 16.44 -0.39
N ALA A 31 -7.33 17.40 0.48
CA ALA A 31 -7.63 17.18 1.89
C ALA A 31 -9.12 17.43 2.19
N PRO A 32 -10.00 16.41 2.09
CA PRO A 32 -11.43 16.59 2.27
C PRO A 32 -11.84 16.76 3.75
N ASN A 33 -10.95 16.44 4.68
CA ASN A 33 -11.21 16.54 6.12
C ASN A 33 -9.89 16.71 6.90
N PRO A 34 -9.95 17.10 8.19
CA PRO A 34 -8.76 17.33 9.01
C PRO A 34 -7.86 16.10 9.18
N PHE A 35 -8.44 14.89 9.14
CA PHE A 35 -7.66 13.66 9.25
C PHE A 35 -6.75 13.46 8.04
N ILE A 36 -7.24 13.67 6.81
CA ILE A 36 -6.41 13.63 5.60
C ILE A 36 -5.45 14.82 5.54
N GLN A 37 -5.87 16.02 5.98
CA GLN A 37 -4.99 17.20 6.04
C GLN A 37 -3.73 16.92 6.87
N MET A 38 -3.89 16.27 8.03
CA MET A 38 -2.77 15.89 8.92
C MET A 38 -1.68 15.08 8.20
N PHE A 39 -2.06 14.19 7.26
CA PHE A 39 -1.08 13.40 6.50
C PHE A 39 -0.13 14.27 5.67
N TYR A 40 -0.65 15.36 5.09
CA TYR A 40 0.14 16.31 4.31
C TYR A 40 0.96 17.23 5.20
N ASP A 41 0.33 17.80 6.24
CA ASP A 41 0.96 18.79 7.13
C ASP A 41 2.18 18.20 7.86
N MET A 42 2.06 16.94 8.28
CA MET A 42 3.12 16.26 9.03
C MET A 42 4.06 15.45 8.14
N ASP A 43 3.80 15.37 6.83
CA ASP A 43 4.52 14.51 5.88
C ASP A 43 4.70 13.08 6.43
N VAL A 44 3.58 12.51 6.89
CA VAL A 44 3.55 11.30 7.72
C VAL A 44 4.35 10.16 7.06
N SER A 45 5.22 9.51 7.84
CA SER A 45 5.80 8.24 7.42
C SER A 45 4.77 7.13 7.60
N TRP A 46 4.26 6.61 6.48
CA TRP A 46 3.17 5.65 6.47
C TRP A 46 3.62 4.30 5.91
N ALA A 47 3.37 3.24 6.67
CA ALA A 47 3.66 1.88 6.27
C ALA A 47 2.65 1.39 5.23
N LEU A 48 3.16 0.86 4.12
CA LEU A 48 2.38 0.45 2.97
C LEU A 48 2.56 -1.03 2.62
N VAL A 49 1.57 -1.59 1.94
CA VAL A 49 1.62 -2.92 1.33
C VAL A 49 0.73 -3.00 0.10
N ASP A 50 1.11 -3.83 -0.87
CA ASP A 50 0.30 -4.10 -2.06
C ASP A 50 -0.99 -4.87 -1.70
N VAL A 51 -2.15 -4.46 -2.25
CA VAL A 51 -3.42 -5.22 -2.18
C VAL A 51 -3.21 -6.68 -2.61
N ALA A 52 -2.41 -6.93 -3.64
CA ALA A 52 -2.13 -8.29 -4.12
C ALA A 52 -1.36 -9.11 -3.09
N ASP A 53 -0.36 -8.52 -2.43
CA ASP A 53 0.44 -9.21 -1.40
C ASP A 53 -0.41 -9.49 -0.15
N VAL A 54 -1.38 -8.63 0.16
CA VAL A 54 -2.38 -8.90 1.22
C VAL A 54 -3.25 -10.09 0.83
N ALA A 55 -3.77 -10.13 -0.40
CA ALA A 55 -4.61 -11.23 -0.87
C ALA A 55 -3.85 -12.57 -0.83
N GLU A 56 -2.60 -12.59 -1.30
CA GLU A 56 -1.73 -13.76 -1.22
C GLU A 56 -1.48 -14.18 0.23
N SER A 57 -1.18 -13.22 1.11
CA SER A 57 -0.93 -13.48 2.53
C SER A 57 -2.15 -14.08 3.23
N VAL A 58 -3.35 -13.57 2.95
CA VAL A 58 -4.62 -14.13 3.48
C VAL A 58 -4.83 -15.54 2.97
N TYR A 59 -4.67 -15.75 1.66
CA TYR A 59 -4.82 -17.06 1.04
C TYR A 59 -3.86 -18.10 1.66
N LYS A 60 -2.58 -17.76 1.81
CA LYS A 60 -1.58 -18.66 2.39
C LYS A 60 -1.80 -18.90 3.87
N ALA A 61 -2.16 -17.87 4.64
CA ALA A 61 -2.47 -18.03 6.06
C ALA A 61 -3.68 -18.97 6.29
N ALA A 62 -4.63 -19.02 5.35
CA ALA A 62 -5.80 -19.88 5.43
C ALA A 62 -5.57 -21.31 4.93
N THR A 63 -4.61 -21.53 4.02
CA THR A 63 -4.44 -22.81 3.31
C THR A 63 -3.24 -23.62 3.77
N LEU A 64 -2.22 -22.98 4.35
CA LEU A 64 -1.04 -23.68 4.87
C LEU A 64 -1.35 -24.31 6.24
N PRO A 65 -0.86 -25.54 6.49
CA PRO A 65 -1.07 -26.21 7.77
C PRO A 65 -0.23 -25.56 8.88
N ASN A 66 -0.61 -25.82 10.14
CA ASN A 66 0.13 -25.42 11.35
C ASN A 66 0.27 -23.91 11.58
N LEU A 67 -0.64 -23.10 11.01
CA LEU A 67 -0.65 -21.64 11.17
C LEU A 67 -1.76 -21.11 12.10
N HIS A 68 -2.56 -21.99 12.70
CA HIS A 68 -3.65 -21.58 13.58
C HIS A 68 -3.14 -20.76 14.78
N GLY A 69 -3.85 -19.67 15.11
CA GLY A 69 -3.50 -18.76 16.21
C GLY A 69 -2.33 -17.82 15.93
N LYS A 70 -1.68 -17.90 14.75
CA LYS A 70 -0.58 -17.00 14.39
C LYS A 70 -1.10 -15.67 13.84
N ASN A 71 -0.37 -14.60 14.16
CA ASN A 71 -0.61 -13.27 13.58
C ASN A 71 0.58 -12.81 12.75
N TYR A 72 0.31 -12.46 11.50
CA TYR A 72 1.30 -12.01 10.52
C TYR A 72 1.07 -10.54 10.22
N LEU A 73 2.11 -9.74 10.40
CA LEU A 73 2.13 -8.34 10.01
C LEU A 73 2.44 -8.26 8.51
N ILE A 74 1.50 -7.68 7.75
CA ILE A 74 1.52 -7.65 6.30
C ILE A 74 1.88 -6.23 5.88
N THR A 75 3.15 -6.03 5.57
CA THR A 75 3.78 -4.72 5.35
C THR A 75 4.97 -4.89 4.42
N SER A 76 5.25 -3.88 3.59
CA SER A 76 6.47 -3.81 2.78
C SER A 76 7.46 -2.85 3.42
N GLU A 77 7.19 -1.55 3.32
CA GLU A 77 8.04 -0.46 3.78
C GLU A 77 7.20 0.76 4.15
N SER A 78 7.82 1.74 4.79
CA SER A 78 7.22 3.00 5.19
C SER A 78 7.82 4.13 4.38
N CYS A 79 6.94 4.88 3.72
CA CYS A 79 7.27 6.01 2.86
C CYS A 79 6.59 7.27 3.37
N ARG A 80 7.18 8.43 3.11
CA ARG A 80 6.56 9.70 3.44
C ARG A 80 5.42 10.01 2.47
N ILE A 81 4.40 10.75 2.93
CA ILE A 81 3.27 11.14 2.07
C ILE A 81 3.74 11.94 0.84
N SER A 82 4.76 12.78 0.99
CA SER A 82 5.39 13.47 -0.14
C SER A 82 5.96 12.50 -1.19
N ASP A 83 6.71 11.47 -0.77
CA ASP A 83 7.25 10.42 -1.64
C ASP A 83 6.15 9.56 -2.28
N ILE A 84 5.11 9.22 -1.52
CA ILE A 84 3.93 8.51 -2.03
C ILE A 84 3.24 9.34 -3.13
N SER A 85 3.09 10.65 -2.92
CA SER A 85 2.53 11.57 -3.92
C SER A 85 3.40 11.64 -5.17
N LEU A 86 4.74 11.58 -5.04
CA LEU A 86 5.65 11.52 -6.19
C LEU A 86 5.44 10.22 -6.99
N MET A 87 5.43 9.07 -6.33
CA MET A 87 5.25 7.76 -6.98
C MET A 87 3.89 7.61 -7.66
N LEU A 88 2.81 8.14 -7.04
CA LEU A 88 1.47 8.20 -7.64
C LEU A 88 1.38 9.14 -8.87
N ASN A 89 2.42 9.93 -9.11
CA ASN A 89 2.57 10.82 -10.26
C ASN A 89 3.76 10.43 -11.15
N GLY A 90 4.18 9.15 -11.11
CA GLY A 90 5.21 8.61 -11.99
C GLY A 90 6.62 9.19 -11.74
N LYS A 91 6.87 9.75 -10.55
CA LYS A 91 8.16 10.33 -10.16
C LYS A 91 8.86 9.47 -9.12
N GLU A 92 10.19 9.48 -9.17
CA GLU A 92 11.02 8.86 -8.15
C GLU A 92 10.80 9.51 -6.77
N PRO A 93 10.79 8.73 -5.68
CA PRO A 93 10.75 9.28 -4.34
C PRO A 93 12.04 10.05 -4.04
N ALA A 94 11.95 11.12 -3.25
CA ALA A 94 13.10 11.91 -2.81
C ALA A 94 13.75 11.28 -1.58
N GLY A 95 12.95 10.67 -0.71
CA GLY A 95 13.40 9.96 0.49
C GLY A 95 13.74 8.50 0.23
N LYS A 96 14.44 7.90 1.21
CA LYS A 96 14.62 6.44 1.27
C LYS A 96 13.48 5.83 2.09
N PRO A 97 12.85 4.75 1.60
CA PRO A 97 11.93 3.98 2.41
C PRO A 97 12.59 3.44 3.69
N SER A 98 11.77 3.19 4.70
CA SER A 98 12.23 2.63 5.98
C SER A 98 11.36 1.45 6.41
N ILE A 99 11.90 0.56 7.23
CA ILE A 99 11.13 -0.57 7.78
C ILE A 99 10.65 -0.16 9.18
N GLY A 100 9.44 0.38 9.28
CA GLY A 100 8.79 0.66 10.57
C GLY A 100 8.22 -0.61 11.24
N TYR A 101 7.92 -1.63 10.44
CA TYR A 101 7.24 -2.85 10.86
C TYR A 101 7.90 -4.07 10.20
N SER A 102 8.21 -5.10 10.99
CA SER A 102 8.84 -6.31 10.45
C SER A 102 7.82 -7.28 9.87
N ASN A 103 8.03 -7.68 8.63
CA ASN A 103 7.28 -8.73 7.94
C ASN A 103 7.99 -10.11 7.99
N ALA A 104 9.07 -10.24 8.77
CA ALA A 104 9.95 -11.41 8.72
C ALA A 104 9.20 -12.74 8.97
N LEU A 105 8.21 -12.73 9.87
CA LEU A 105 7.39 -13.91 10.15
C LEU A 105 6.52 -14.30 8.95
N ALA A 106 5.92 -13.31 8.28
CA ALA A 106 5.11 -13.52 7.07
C ALA A 106 5.98 -14.04 5.92
N THR A 107 7.15 -13.45 5.70
CA THR A 107 8.09 -13.93 4.68
C THR A 107 8.59 -15.34 4.97
N LYS A 108 8.92 -15.66 6.22
CA LYS A 108 9.43 -16.98 6.60
C LYS A 108 8.37 -18.08 6.49
N GLU A 109 7.18 -17.84 7.03
CA GLU A 109 6.18 -18.91 7.20
C GLU A 109 5.10 -18.93 6.13
N LEU A 110 4.74 -17.76 5.58
CA LEU A 110 3.85 -17.68 4.43
C LEU A 110 4.63 -17.71 3.11
N GLY A 111 5.96 -17.50 3.12
CA GLY A 111 6.74 -17.45 1.88
C GLY A 111 6.30 -16.33 0.94
N VAL A 112 5.72 -15.24 1.47
CA VAL A 112 5.31 -14.06 0.70
C VAL A 112 6.50 -13.12 0.55
N GLN A 113 6.73 -12.64 -0.67
CA GLN A 113 7.72 -11.63 -0.98
C GLN A 113 7.00 -10.31 -1.23
N PHE A 114 7.16 -9.36 -0.33
CA PHE A 114 6.48 -8.07 -0.40
C PHE A 114 7.13 -7.18 -1.45
N LYS A 115 6.31 -6.62 -2.34
CA LYS A 115 6.78 -5.68 -3.37
C LYS A 115 7.12 -4.34 -2.73
N PRO A 116 8.15 -3.63 -3.20
CA PRO A 116 8.40 -2.25 -2.76
C PRO A 116 7.20 -1.37 -3.13
N ALA A 117 6.93 -0.34 -2.33
CA ALA A 117 5.76 0.53 -2.46
C ALA A 117 5.68 1.22 -3.84
N SER A 118 6.84 1.45 -4.48
CA SER A 118 6.93 2.02 -5.82
C SER A 118 6.19 1.19 -6.89
N VAL A 119 6.11 -0.13 -6.72
CA VAL A 119 5.45 -1.02 -7.70
C VAL A 119 3.93 -0.82 -7.72
N PRO A 120 3.17 -1.05 -6.62
CA PRO A 120 1.71 -0.89 -6.66
C PRO A 120 1.29 0.57 -6.91
N LEU A 121 2.04 1.55 -6.40
CA LEU A 121 1.73 2.97 -6.61
C LEU A 121 1.98 3.39 -8.07
N GLY A 122 3.08 2.93 -8.68
CA GLY A 122 3.39 3.19 -10.08
C GLY A 122 2.42 2.51 -11.05
N GLN A 123 2.04 1.26 -10.78
CA GLN A 123 1.03 0.54 -11.56
C GLN A 123 -0.32 1.28 -11.54
N TRP A 124 -0.74 1.72 -10.35
CA TRP A 124 -1.97 2.50 -10.23
C TRP A 124 -1.88 3.84 -10.98
N ALA A 125 -0.74 4.54 -10.89
CA ALA A 125 -0.53 5.79 -11.60
C ALA A 125 -0.65 5.64 -13.12
N GLN A 126 -0.01 4.60 -13.69
CA GLN A 126 -0.06 4.30 -15.11
C GLN A 126 -1.50 4.07 -15.60
N VAL A 127 -2.27 3.23 -14.90
CA VAL A 127 -3.66 2.92 -15.30
C VAL A 127 -4.54 4.16 -15.25
N MET A 128 -4.36 5.02 -14.23
CA MET A 128 -5.15 6.25 -14.12
C MET A 128 -4.79 7.29 -15.19
N GLU A 129 -3.54 7.31 -15.65
CA GLU A 129 -3.11 8.17 -16.78
C GLU A 129 -3.66 7.66 -18.11
N GLU A 130 -3.63 6.34 -18.34
CA GLU A 130 -4.24 5.72 -19.52
C GLU A 130 -5.75 5.99 -19.58
N ALA A 131 -6.46 5.89 -18.46
CA ALA A 131 -7.89 6.20 -18.36
C ALA A 131 -8.23 7.68 -18.55
N ALA A 132 -7.31 8.60 -18.22
CA ALA A 132 -7.50 10.03 -18.45
C ALA A 132 -7.22 10.45 -19.90
N ALA A 133 -6.49 9.63 -20.66
CA ALA A 133 -6.14 9.88 -22.05
C ALA A 133 -7.15 9.31 -23.08
N SER A 134 -8.13 8.51 -22.62
CA SER A 134 -9.20 7.88 -23.41
C SER A 134 -10.52 8.64 -23.32
#